data_AF-A0A9D5H9D1-F1
#
_entry.id   AF-A0A9D5H9D1-F1
#
_cell.length_a   1.000
_cell.length_b   1.000
_cell.length_c   1.000
_cell.angle_alpha   90.00
_cell.angle_beta   90.00
_cell.angle_gamma   90.00
#
_symmetry.space_group_name_H-M   'P 1'
#
loop_
_entity.id
_entity.type
_entity.pdbx_description
1 polymer ?
#
loop_
_entity_poly.entity_id
_entity_poly.type
_entity_poly.pdbx_seq_one_letter_code
_entity_poly.pdbx_strand_id
1 'polypeptide(L)'
;MLHRLRAKYGPIFTLYVGSRPVVFIMDGDLAHQSLMERSEIFADRPRPILATSDLNTNLLSINNTSYGSVWRLLRRNLASGVVNPCKATKSSTQVQRMALDILLKSLKKEAEANGGVVVRVHSIQHSVSFLMTALCFGVALEEDVVDKIKNVQVGLLSIVDNRYALNLLPKVALHLMRKGDQIETAPASSRGPSHSHNQGA
;
A
#
# COMPACT_ATOMS: atom_id res chain seq x y z
N MET A 1 5.56 17.79 10.98
CA MET A 1 5.40 18.84 9.94
C MET A 1 3.98 19.42 9.93
N LEU A 2 2.93 18.62 9.69
CA LEU A 2 1.54 19.09 9.63
C LEU A 2 1.06 19.85 10.89
N HIS A 3 1.45 19.41 12.09
CA HIS A 3 1.11 20.12 13.34
C HIS A 3 1.64 21.57 13.39
N ARG A 4 2.80 21.84 12.78
CA ARG A 4 3.35 23.22 12.69
C ARG A 4 2.56 24.07 11.69
N LEU A 5 2.08 23.45 10.60
CA LEU A 5 1.23 24.13 9.62
C LEU A 5 -0.14 24.45 10.22
N ARG A 6 -0.73 23.53 10.99
CA ARG A 6 -1.94 23.80 11.77
C ARG A 6 -1.77 25.02 12.69
N ALA A 7 -0.66 25.09 13.43
CA ALA A 7 -0.40 26.21 14.33
C ALA A 7 -0.30 27.56 13.59
N LYS A 8 0.14 27.56 12.33
CA LYS A 8 0.32 28.77 11.51
C LYS A 8 -0.91 29.16 10.70
N TYR A 9 -1.62 28.20 10.13
CA TYR A 9 -2.69 28.41 9.16
C TYR A 9 -4.09 28.07 9.70
N GLY A 10 -4.17 27.50 10.91
CA GLY A 10 -5.42 27.09 11.54
C GLY A 10 -5.81 25.63 11.27
N PRO A 11 -7.02 25.24 11.70
CA PRO A 11 -7.50 23.86 11.63
C PRO A 11 -7.83 23.37 10.21
N ILE A 12 -8.03 24.29 9.25
CA ILE A 12 -8.25 23.98 7.83
C ILE A 12 -7.23 24.78 7.03
N PHE A 13 -6.46 24.10 6.18
CA PHE A 13 -5.54 24.75 5.26
C PHE A 13 -5.35 23.95 3.98
N THR A 14 -4.96 24.62 2.90
CA THR A 14 -4.75 24.01 1.60
C THR A 14 -3.26 23.99 1.27
N LEU A 15 -2.75 22.83 0.85
CA LEU A 15 -1.42 22.69 0.27
C LEU A 15 -1.54 22.23 -1.18
N TYR A 16 -0.63 22.68 -2.04
CA TYR A 16 -0.56 22.20 -3.41
C TYR A 16 0.39 21.01 -3.51
N VAL A 17 -0.15 19.87 -3.94
CA VAL A 17 0.61 18.65 -4.24
C VAL A 17 0.72 18.56 -5.75
N GLY A 18 1.86 19.00 -6.30
CA GLY A 18 1.96 19.25 -7.75
C GLY A 18 1.05 20.41 -8.15
N SER A 19 0.20 20.18 -9.16
CA SER A 19 -0.80 21.13 -9.63
C SER A 19 -2.16 21.01 -8.92
N ARG A 20 -2.32 20.03 -8.01
CA ARG A 20 -3.61 19.74 -7.37
C ARG A 20 -3.67 20.33 -5.95
N PRO A 21 -4.69 21.13 -5.62
CA PRO A 21 -4.91 21.56 -4.25
C PRO A 21 -5.40 20.39 -3.40
N VAL A 22 -4.83 20.25 -2.21
CA VAL A 22 -5.23 19.27 -1.18
C VAL A 22 -5.59 20.03 0.08
N VAL A 23 -6.84 19.89 0.51
CA VAL A 23 -7.35 20.50 1.74
C VAL A 23 -7.08 19.57 2.91
N PHE A 24 -6.42 20.08 3.94
CA PHE A 24 -6.15 19.38 5.19
C PHE A 24 -7.14 19.85 6.25
N ILE A 25 -7.79 18.89 6.91
CA ILE A 25 -8.66 19.11 8.06
C ILE A 25 -7.94 18.54 9.28
N MET A 26 -7.57 19.40 10.23
CA MET A 26 -6.79 19.07 11.42
C MET A 26 -7.56 19.39 12.71
N ASP A 27 -8.86 19.15 12.68
CA ASP A 27 -9.79 19.37 13.79
C ASP A 27 -10.82 18.23 13.86
N GLY A 28 -11.17 17.83 15.08
CA GLY A 28 -12.02 16.66 15.33
C GLY A 28 -13.47 16.89 14.93
N ASP A 29 -14.02 18.06 15.22
CA ASP A 29 -15.42 18.39 14.93
C ASP A 29 -15.61 18.54 13.41
N LEU A 30 -14.66 19.20 12.74
CA LEU A 30 -14.65 19.31 11.28
C LEU A 30 -14.45 17.96 10.60
N ALA A 31 -13.63 17.07 11.16
CA ALA A 31 -13.47 15.71 10.65
C ALA A 31 -14.76 14.90 10.83
N HIS A 32 -15.45 15.03 11.96
CA HIS A 32 -16.74 14.38 12.20
C HIS A 32 -17.79 14.86 11.20
N GLN A 33 -17.93 16.18 11.03
CA GLN A 33 -18.86 16.75 10.05
C GLN A 33 -18.55 16.29 8.62
N SER A 34 -17.28 16.22 8.24
CA SER A 34 -16.90 15.82 6.88
C SER A 34 -17.07 14.32 6.65
N LEU A 35 -16.63 13.48 7.59
CA LEU A 35 -16.57 12.03 7.41
C LEU A 35 -17.85 11.30 7.82
N MET A 36 -18.67 11.87 8.70
CA MET A 36 -19.93 11.28 9.15
C MET A 36 -21.13 12.01 8.53
N GLU A 37 -21.34 13.28 8.88
CA GLU A 37 -22.55 14.04 8.50
C GLU A 37 -22.63 14.26 6.98
N ARG A 38 -21.50 14.56 6.35
CA ARG A 38 -21.40 14.84 4.90
C ARG A 38 -20.63 13.75 4.15
N SER A 39 -20.65 12.53 4.69
CA SER A 39 -19.85 11.41 4.20
C SER A 39 -20.03 11.14 2.70
N GLU A 40 -21.23 11.27 2.15
CA GLU A 40 -21.50 11.04 0.72
C GLU A 40 -20.73 12.00 -0.20
N ILE A 41 -20.58 13.27 0.20
CA ILE A 41 -19.89 14.30 -0.59
C ILE A 41 -18.37 14.04 -0.60
N PHE A 42 -17.82 13.59 0.52
CA PHE A 42 -16.39 13.38 0.71
C PHE A 42 -15.94 11.92 0.56
N ALA A 43 -16.85 11.00 0.24
CA ALA A 43 -16.54 9.57 0.11
C ALA A 43 -15.79 9.22 -1.18
N ASP A 44 -15.76 10.11 -2.17
CA ASP A 44 -15.10 9.82 -3.43
C ASP A 44 -13.57 9.66 -3.28
N ARG A 45 -12.97 8.95 -4.23
CA ARG A 45 -11.53 8.68 -4.26
C ARG A 45 -10.92 9.37 -5.48
N PRO A 46 -10.21 10.50 -5.30
CA PRO A 46 -9.59 11.18 -6.42
C PRO A 46 -8.56 10.28 -7.09
N ARG A 47 -8.54 10.26 -8.43
CA ARG A 47 -7.59 9.45 -9.19
C ARG A 47 -6.15 9.76 -8.75
N PRO A 48 -5.34 8.73 -8.44
CA PRO A 48 -3.99 8.96 -7.94
C PRO A 48 -3.15 9.78 -8.92
N ILE A 49 -2.19 10.54 -8.40
CA ILE A 49 -1.19 11.25 -9.21
C ILE A 49 -0.26 10.20 -9.83
N LEU A 50 0.20 10.46 -11.06
CA LEU A 50 0.92 9.57 -12.00
C LEU A 50 1.85 8.52 -11.36
N ALA A 51 2.55 8.83 -10.25
CA ALA A 51 3.43 7.87 -9.59
C ALA A 51 2.72 6.62 -9.03
N THR A 52 1.39 6.60 -8.89
CA THR A 52 0.63 5.47 -8.31
C THR A 52 -0.42 4.88 -9.25
N SER A 53 -0.49 5.34 -10.50
CA SER A 53 -1.45 4.82 -11.49
C SER A 53 -1.21 3.35 -11.80
N ASP A 54 0.04 2.96 -11.98
CA ASP A 54 0.41 1.66 -12.58
C ASP A 54 0.11 0.46 -11.67
N LEU A 55 -0.04 0.70 -10.36
CA LEU A 55 -0.41 -0.35 -9.40
C LEU A 55 -1.90 -0.74 -9.48
N ASN A 56 -2.72 0.10 -10.11
CA ASN A 56 -4.18 -0.02 -10.12
C ASN A 56 -4.80 0.13 -11.52
N THR A 57 -4.00 0.15 -12.59
CA THR A 57 -4.48 0.48 -13.95
C THR A 57 -5.60 -0.41 -14.47
N ASN A 58 -5.81 -1.61 -13.92
CA ASN A 58 -6.88 -2.52 -14.33
C ASN A 58 -7.56 -3.27 -13.16
N LEU A 59 -7.28 -2.92 -11.91
CA LEU A 59 -7.79 -3.65 -10.74
C LEU A 59 -8.86 -2.81 -10.03
N LEU A 60 -10.10 -3.30 -10.07
CA LEU A 60 -11.22 -2.76 -9.30
C LEU A 60 -10.98 -3.01 -7.80
N SER A 61 -10.22 -2.15 -7.14
CA SER A 61 -9.93 -2.25 -5.71
C SER A 61 -10.87 -1.39 -4.89
N ILE A 62 -11.28 -1.89 -3.73
CA ILE A 62 -12.15 -1.15 -2.79
C ILE A 62 -11.52 0.17 -2.32
N ASN A 63 -10.18 0.26 -2.34
CA ASN A 63 -9.42 1.41 -1.86
C ASN A 63 -9.38 2.57 -2.86
N ASN A 64 -9.44 2.28 -4.17
CA ASN A 64 -9.24 3.27 -5.23
C ASN A 64 -10.48 3.50 -6.12
N THR A 65 -11.51 2.68 -5.99
CA THR A 65 -12.76 2.84 -6.75
C THR A 65 -13.52 4.07 -6.26
N SER A 66 -13.96 4.93 -7.19
CA SER A 66 -14.83 6.07 -6.91
C SER A 66 -16.12 5.66 -6.20
N TYR A 67 -16.65 6.57 -5.40
CA TYR A 67 -17.88 6.29 -4.65
C TYR A 67 -19.05 6.07 -5.62
N GLY A 68 -19.76 4.94 -5.48
CA GLY A 68 -20.81 4.54 -6.41
C GLY A 68 -21.32 3.13 -6.14
N SER A 69 -22.14 2.60 -7.06
CA SER A 69 -22.74 1.26 -6.94
C SER A 69 -21.69 0.16 -6.81
N VAL A 70 -20.61 0.25 -7.58
CA VAL A 70 -19.50 -0.72 -7.57
C VAL A 70 -18.77 -0.73 -6.22
N TRP A 71 -18.41 0.45 -5.70
CA TRP A 71 -17.77 0.55 -4.38
C TRP A 71 -18.69 0.04 -3.25
N ARG A 72 -19.99 0.38 -3.29
CA ARG A 72 -20.97 -0.10 -2.31
C ARG A 72 -21.10 -1.62 -2.35
N LEU A 73 -21.08 -2.23 -3.54
CA LEU A 73 -21.11 -3.67 -3.70
C LEU A 73 -19.87 -4.35 -3.10
N LEU A 74 -18.66 -3.86 -3.43
CA LEU A 74 -17.41 -4.37 -2.87
C LEU A 74 -17.41 -4.28 -1.34
N ARG A 75 -17.79 -3.12 -0.80
CA ARG A 75 -17.85 -2.89 0.66
C ARG A 75 -18.86 -3.82 1.33
N ARG A 76 -20.05 -4.00 0.75
CA ARG A 76 -21.07 -4.91 1.28
C ARG A 76 -20.57 -6.35 1.27
N ASN A 77 -19.94 -6.80 0.18
CA ASN A 77 -19.38 -8.14 0.09
C ASN A 77 -18.31 -8.37 1.16
N LEU A 78 -17.34 -7.45 1.29
CA LEU A 78 -16.29 -7.52 2.30
C LEU A 78 -16.87 -7.53 3.73
N ALA A 79 -17.80 -6.62 4.02
CA ALA A 79 -18.44 -6.50 5.33
C ALA A 79 -19.33 -7.70 5.67
N SER A 80 -19.90 -8.38 4.69
CA SER A 80 -20.74 -9.57 4.89
C SER A 80 -19.95 -10.86 5.10
N GLY A 81 -18.65 -10.85 4.78
CA GLY A 81 -17.74 -11.99 4.89
C GLY A 81 -16.72 -11.76 5.99
N VAL A 82 -15.52 -11.33 5.59
CA VAL A 82 -14.29 -11.31 6.43
C VAL A 82 -14.41 -10.36 7.63
N VAL A 83 -15.08 -9.22 7.47
CA VAL A 83 -15.17 -8.19 8.52
C VAL A 83 -16.38 -8.38 9.42
N ASN A 84 -17.29 -9.31 9.09
CA ASN A 84 -18.49 -9.55 9.90
C ASN A 84 -18.14 -10.28 11.20
N PRO A 85 -18.33 -9.67 12.40
CA PRO A 85 -18.03 -10.32 13.66
C PRO A 85 -18.78 -11.64 13.83
N CYS A 86 -20.05 -11.70 13.39
CA CYS A 86 -20.89 -12.89 13.53
C CYS A 86 -20.34 -14.09 12.72
N LYS A 87 -19.81 -13.86 11.51
CA LYS A 87 -19.17 -14.94 10.72
C LYS A 87 -17.73 -15.22 11.16
N ALA A 88 -17.09 -14.29 11.85
CA ALA A 88 -15.76 -14.46 12.43
C ALA A 88 -15.79 -15.32 13.72
N THR A 89 -16.91 -15.43 14.42
CA THR A 89 -16.94 -15.83 15.84
C THR A 89 -16.40 -17.21 16.23
N LYS A 90 -16.27 -18.20 15.32
CA LYS A 90 -15.71 -19.52 15.68
C LYS A 90 -14.37 -19.83 15.01
N SER A 91 -14.29 -19.78 13.68
CA SER A 91 -13.04 -20.04 12.96
C SER A 91 -12.05 -18.87 13.05
N SER A 92 -12.51 -17.61 12.97
CA SER A 92 -11.62 -16.44 13.07
C SER A 92 -10.98 -16.33 14.44
N THR A 93 -11.73 -16.60 15.52
CA THR A 93 -11.18 -16.59 16.88
C THR A 93 -10.06 -17.61 17.06
N GLN A 94 -10.18 -18.80 16.47
CA GLN A 94 -9.12 -19.80 16.49
C GLN A 94 -7.89 -19.36 15.71
N VAL A 95 -8.07 -18.84 14.49
CA VAL A 95 -6.97 -18.32 13.66
C VAL A 95 -6.27 -17.14 14.35
N GLN A 96 -7.02 -16.25 15.00
CA GLN A 96 -6.47 -15.14 15.78
C GLN A 96 -5.60 -15.63 16.95
N ARG A 97 -6.04 -16.67 17.68
CA ARG A 97 -5.21 -17.29 18.72
C ARG A 97 -3.94 -17.89 18.15
N MET A 98 -4.03 -18.60 17.03
CA MET A 98 -2.85 -19.15 16.35
C MET A 98 -1.87 -18.04 15.93
N ALA A 99 -2.38 -16.95 15.36
CA ALA A 99 -1.56 -15.79 14.99
C ALA A 99 -0.87 -15.16 16.20
N LEU A 100 -1.57 -15.06 17.34
CA LEU A 100 -1.03 -14.60 18.62
C LEU A 100 0.07 -15.53 19.16
N ASP A 101 -0.14 -16.85 19.10
CA ASP A 101 0.85 -17.83 19.51
C ASP A 101 2.11 -17.76 18.65
N ILE A 102 1.96 -17.61 17.32
CA ILE A 102 3.06 -17.40 16.39
C ILE A 102 3.83 -16.13 16.76
N LEU A 103 3.13 -15.02 17.02
CA LEU A 103 3.74 -13.76 17.44
C LEU A 103 4.53 -13.93 18.73
N LEU A 104 3.92 -14.51 19.76
CA LEU A 104 4.57 -14.71 21.06
C LEU A 104 5.80 -15.63 20.96
N LYS A 105 5.71 -16.72 20.19
CA LYS A 105 6.85 -17.61 19.94
C LYS A 105 7.98 -16.90 19.24
N SER A 106 7.67 -16.10 18.20
CA SER A 106 8.67 -15.32 17.47
C SER A 106 9.36 -14.29 18.37
N LEU A 107 8.60 -13.53 19.16
CA LEU A 107 9.14 -12.53 20.08
C LEU A 107 10.02 -13.16 21.17
N LYS A 108 9.62 -14.31 21.73
CA LYS A 108 10.42 -15.06 22.72
C LYS A 108 11.74 -15.56 22.14
N LYS A 109 11.69 -16.18 20.96
CA LYS A 109 12.88 -16.67 20.25
C LYS A 109 13.87 -15.54 19.97
N GLU A 110 13.37 -14.38 19.57
CA GLU A 110 14.20 -13.21 19.30
C GLU A 110 14.79 -12.60 20.59
N ALA A 111 14.01 -12.56 21.67
CA ALA A 111 14.49 -12.10 22.97
C ALA A 111 15.60 -13.01 23.51
N GLU A 112 15.45 -14.33 23.39
CA GLU A 112 16.46 -15.31 23.80
C GLU A 112 17.77 -15.16 22.99
N ALA A 113 17.66 -14.92 21.68
CA ALA A 113 18.82 -14.78 20.80
C ALA A 113 19.59 -13.47 20.99
N ASN A 114 18.91 -12.38 21.38
CA ASN A 114 19.46 -11.02 21.41
C ASN A 114 19.53 -10.41 22.82
N GLY A 115 19.59 -11.24 23.87
CA GLY A 115 19.75 -10.76 25.25
C GLY A 115 18.60 -9.88 25.75
N GLY A 116 17.37 -10.16 25.30
CA GLY A 116 16.16 -9.44 25.66
C GLY A 116 15.73 -8.34 24.69
N VAL A 117 16.51 -8.05 23.64
CA VAL A 117 16.17 -7.05 22.61
C VAL A 117 15.37 -7.69 21.46
N VAL A 118 14.27 -7.05 21.05
CA VAL A 118 13.34 -7.63 20.05
C VAL A 118 12.97 -6.62 18.97
N VAL A 119 13.19 -6.97 17.69
CA VAL A 119 12.73 -6.23 16.52
C VAL A 119 11.29 -6.63 16.19
N ARG A 120 10.37 -5.99 16.90
CA ARG A 120 8.92 -6.27 16.84
C ARG A 120 8.31 -6.24 15.43
N VAL A 121 8.85 -5.43 14.51
CA VAL A 121 8.24 -5.18 13.19
C VAL A 121 8.12 -6.46 12.38
N HIS A 122 9.16 -7.30 12.34
CA HIS A 122 9.16 -8.51 11.53
C HIS A 122 8.21 -9.58 12.10
N SER A 123 8.20 -9.76 13.43
CA SER A 123 7.28 -10.69 14.10
C SER A 123 5.81 -10.29 13.92
N ILE A 124 5.52 -8.99 14.01
CA ILE A 124 4.16 -8.46 13.79
C ILE A 124 3.75 -8.65 12.33
N GLN A 125 4.61 -8.29 11.38
CA GLN A 125 4.33 -8.47 9.95
C GLN A 125 4.04 -9.93 9.62
N HIS A 126 4.85 -10.86 10.12
CA HIS A 126 4.64 -12.29 9.88
C HIS A 126 3.32 -12.79 10.48
N SER A 127 3.02 -12.45 11.75
CA SER A 127 1.76 -12.82 12.40
C SER A 127 0.52 -12.25 11.68
N VAL A 128 0.59 -10.99 11.24
CA VAL A 128 -0.49 -10.35 10.48
C VAL A 128 -0.65 -10.97 9.09
N SER A 129 0.44 -11.26 8.38
CA SER A 129 0.37 -11.96 7.09
C SER A 129 -0.21 -13.37 7.24
N PHE A 130 0.15 -14.11 8.30
CA PHE A 130 -0.48 -15.39 8.62
C PHE A 130 -1.98 -15.24 8.84
N LEU A 131 -2.40 -14.29 9.69
CA LEU A 131 -3.82 -14.05 9.97
C LEU A 131 -4.59 -13.69 8.69
N MET A 132 -4.04 -12.78 7.88
CA MET A 132 -4.69 -12.33 6.65
C MET A 132 -4.81 -13.45 5.62
N THR A 133 -3.76 -14.25 5.42
CA THR A 133 -3.80 -15.38 4.47
C THR A 133 -4.79 -16.45 4.93
N ALA A 134 -4.82 -16.78 6.22
CA ALA A 134 -5.78 -17.72 6.77
C ALA A 134 -7.23 -17.22 6.67
N LEU A 135 -7.47 -15.92 6.84
CA LEU A 135 -8.80 -15.32 6.65
C LEU A 135 -9.22 -15.25 5.18
N CYS A 136 -8.28 -15.01 4.26
CA CYS A 136 -8.56 -14.91 2.83
C CYS A 136 -8.79 -16.29 2.18
N PHE A 137 -8.01 -17.29 2.55
CA PHE A 137 -8.06 -18.63 1.94
C PHE A 137 -8.85 -19.64 2.78
N GLY A 138 -9.15 -19.32 4.05
CA GLY A 138 -9.84 -20.22 4.97
C GLY A 138 -8.99 -21.40 5.47
N VAL A 139 -7.69 -21.43 5.15
CA VAL A 139 -6.76 -22.51 5.48
C VAL A 139 -5.47 -21.91 6.06
N ALA A 140 -4.90 -22.56 7.06
CA ALA A 140 -3.57 -22.22 7.57
C ALA A 140 -2.51 -22.67 6.56
N LEU A 141 -1.82 -21.71 5.94
CA LEU A 141 -0.73 -21.97 5.00
C LEU A 141 0.57 -22.33 5.73
N GLU A 142 1.47 -23.00 5.01
CA GLU A 142 2.82 -23.28 5.48
C GLU A 142 3.62 -21.98 5.72
N GLU A 143 4.53 -22.01 6.68
CA GLU A 143 5.29 -20.84 7.13
C GLU A 143 6.12 -20.20 5.99
N ASP A 144 6.70 -21.02 5.12
CA ASP A 144 7.50 -20.55 3.98
C ASP A 144 6.66 -19.79 2.94
N VAL A 145 5.43 -20.26 2.70
CA VAL A 145 4.47 -19.61 1.80
C VAL A 145 4.03 -18.28 2.39
N VAL A 146 3.72 -18.25 3.69
CA VAL A 146 3.36 -17.01 4.40
C VAL A 146 4.51 -16.00 4.34
N ASP A 147 5.76 -16.44 4.48
CA ASP A 147 6.93 -15.57 4.39
C ASP A 147 7.14 -15.00 2.99
N LYS A 148 6.96 -15.82 1.95
CA LYS A 148 6.99 -15.33 0.55
C LYS A 148 5.93 -14.26 0.32
N ILE A 149 4.70 -14.51 0.77
CA ILE A 149 3.58 -13.56 0.65
C ILE A 149 3.88 -12.27 1.43
N LYS A 150 4.35 -12.38 2.67
CA LYS A 150 4.75 -11.26 3.53
C LYS A 150 5.78 -10.37 2.84
N ASN A 151 6.83 -10.96 2.26
CA ASN A 151 7.89 -10.21 1.59
C ASN A 151 7.36 -9.41 0.39
N VAL A 152 6.46 -9.99 -0.40
CA VAL A 152 5.78 -9.28 -1.49
C VAL A 152 4.87 -8.16 -0.96
N GLN A 153 4.09 -8.42 0.10
CA GLN A 153 3.20 -7.42 0.71
C GLN A 153 3.98 -6.23 1.29
N VAL A 154 5.07 -6.48 2.02
CA VAL A 154 5.93 -5.44 2.60
C VAL A 154 6.66 -4.65 1.51
N GLY A 155 7.12 -5.33 0.45
CA GLY A 155 7.71 -4.69 -0.72
C GLY A 155 6.71 -3.74 -1.42
N LEU A 156 5.47 -4.19 -1.62
CA LEU A 156 4.41 -3.39 -2.21
C LEU A 156 4.07 -2.15 -1.35
N LEU A 157 3.94 -2.32 -0.03
CA LEU A 157 3.70 -1.21 0.89
C LEU A 157 4.83 -0.17 0.83
N SER A 158 6.08 -0.62 0.76
CA SER A 158 7.23 0.27 0.67
C SER A 158 7.25 1.08 -0.63
N ILE A 159 6.85 0.46 -1.75
CA ILE A 159 6.71 1.13 -3.05
C ILE A 159 5.63 2.22 -2.98
N VAL A 160 4.50 1.90 -2.34
CA VAL A 160 3.37 2.82 -2.17
C VAL A 160 3.77 4.02 -1.31
N ASP A 161 4.39 3.81 -0.14
CA ASP A 161 4.85 4.88 0.74
C ASP A 161 5.86 5.79 0.06
N ASN A 162 6.84 5.21 -0.66
CA ASN A 162 7.83 5.98 -1.39
C ASN A 162 7.18 6.83 -2.50
N ARG A 163 6.20 6.27 -3.24
CA ARG A 163 5.46 6.99 -4.28
C ARG A 163 4.58 8.11 -3.71
N TYR A 164 3.95 7.91 -2.55
CA TYR A 164 3.23 8.98 -1.85
C TYR A 164 4.17 10.11 -1.40
N ALA A 165 5.35 9.77 -0.88
CA ALA A 165 6.37 10.77 -0.54
C ALA A 165 6.85 11.56 -1.77
N LEU A 166 7.05 10.87 -2.91
CA LEU A 166 7.41 11.51 -4.19
C LEU A 166 6.31 12.43 -4.72
N ASN A 167 5.04 12.07 -4.54
CA ASN A 167 3.91 12.94 -4.92
C ASN A 167 3.93 14.26 -4.14
N LEU A 168 4.37 14.24 -2.87
CA LEU A 168 4.51 15.44 -2.04
C LEU A 168 5.64 16.38 -2.51
N LEU A 169 6.62 15.84 -3.25
CA LEU A 169 7.79 16.56 -3.79
C LEU A 169 7.88 16.43 -5.32
N PRO A 170 6.93 17.01 -6.07
CA PRO A 170 6.79 16.82 -7.51
C PRO A 170 8.03 17.24 -8.31
N LYS A 171 8.81 18.23 -7.85
CA LYS A 171 10.06 18.66 -8.52
C LYS A 171 11.15 17.59 -8.48
N VAL A 172 11.24 16.83 -7.39
CA VAL A 172 12.20 15.71 -7.24
C VAL A 172 11.71 14.51 -8.05
N ALA A 173 10.41 14.22 -8.01
CA ALA A 173 9.80 13.17 -8.83
C ALA A 173 10.00 13.42 -10.33
N LEU A 174 9.77 14.64 -10.83
CA LEU A 174 10.00 15.00 -12.23
C LEU A 174 11.47 14.85 -12.64
N HIS A 175 12.41 15.19 -11.74
CA HIS A 175 13.84 15.06 -12.01
C HIS A 175 14.30 13.60 -12.03
N LEU A 176 13.80 12.77 -11.12
CA LEU A 176 14.09 11.33 -11.08
C LEU A 176 13.49 10.59 -12.28
N MET A 177 12.24 10.90 -12.66
CA MET A 177 11.59 10.31 -13.84
C MET A 177 12.30 10.73 -15.13
N ARG A 178 12.68 12.01 -15.25
CA ARG A 178 13.45 12.52 -16.41
C ARG A 178 14.85 11.90 -16.52
N LYS A 179 15.42 11.43 -15.41
CA LYS A 179 16.72 10.74 -15.39
C LYS A 179 16.58 9.24 -15.72
N GLY A 180 15.44 8.63 -15.40
CA GLY A 180 15.11 7.26 -15.80
C GLY A 180 14.97 7.09 -17.33
N ASP A 181 14.26 8.01 -17.98
CA ASP A 181 14.10 8.01 -19.46
C ASP A 181 15.42 8.21 -20.21
N GLN A 182 16.42 8.85 -19.60
CA GLN A 182 17.75 9.02 -20.21
C GLN A 182 18.65 7.78 -20.09
N ILE A 183 18.32 6.84 -19.20
CA ILE A 183 19.06 5.56 -19.08
C ILE A 183 18.54 4.56 -20.12
N GLU A 184 17.26 4.63 -20.50
CA GLU A 184 16.65 3.72 -21.48
C GLU A 184 16.88 4.17 -22.94
N THR A 185 17.33 5.41 -23.17
CA THR A 185 17.57 5.98 -24.51
C THR A 185 19.03 6.07 -24.94
N ALA A 186 19.97 5.46 -24.20
CA ALA A 186 21.37 5.38 -24.63
C ALA A 186 21.53 4.35 -25.76
N PRO A 187 21.90 4.74 -27.01
CA PRO A 187 22.01 3.81 -28.11
C PRO A 187 23.22 2.88 -27.93
N ALA A 188 23.00 1.58 -28.15
CA ALA A 188 24.04 0.56 -28.20
C ALA A 188 25.08 0.93 -29.29
N SER A 189 26.29 1.25 -28.84
CA SER A 189 27.47 1.52 -29.65
C SER A 189 27.76 0.37 -30.62
N SER A 190 27.90 0.73 -31.89
CA SER A 190 28.35 -0.09 -33.01
C SER A 190 29.64 -0.89 -32.74
N ARG A 191 29.62 -2.20 -33.04
CA ARG A 191 30.78 -2.97 -33.49
C ARG A 191 30.33 -3.97 -34.55
N GLY A 192 30.76 -3.77 -35.81
CA GLY A 192 30.85 -4.87 -36.79
C GLY A 192 32.05 -5.80 -36.46
N PRO A 193 32.46 -6.75 -37.33
CA PRO A 193 32.15 -6.85 -38.77
C PRO A 193 31.91 -8.29 -39.32
N SER A 194 31.77 -8.36 -40.64
CA SER A 194 32.14 -9.44 -41.58
C SER A 194 31.11 -10.50 -42.00
N HIS A 195 30.72 -10.40 -43.28
CA HIS A 195 30.79 -11.40 -44.35
C HIS A 195 29.49 -11.47 -45.17
N SER A 196 29.53 -10.97 -46.41
CA SER A 196 28.59 -11.41 -47.44
C SER A 196 29.36 -11.79 -48.70
N HIS A 197 29.22 -13.06 -49.00
CA HIS A 197 29.74 -13.79 -50.12
C HIS A 197 28.99 -13.42 -51.42
N ASN A 198 29.66 -13.72 -52.51
CA ASN A 198 29.35 -13.46 -53.90
C ASN A 198 28.24 -14.37 -54.45
N GLN A 199 27.39 -13.84 -55.36
CA GLN A 199 26.59 -14.48 -56.44
C GLN A 199 25.44 -13.51 -56.78
N GLY A 200 25.11 -13.16 -58.03
CA GLY A 200 25.52 -13.60 -59.35
C GLY A 200 24.30 -13.41 -60.29
N ALA A 201 24.55 -12.78 -61.45
CA ALA A 201 23.75 -12.71 -62.68
C ALA A 201 22.27 -12.29 -62.61
#